data_AF-A0A1M5KSQ3-F1
#
_entry.id   AF-A0A1M5KSQ3-F1
#
_cell.length_a   1.000
_cell.length_b   1.000
_cell.length_c   1.000
_cell.angle_alpha   90.00
_cell.angle_beta   90.00
_cell.angle_gamma   90.00
#
_symmetry.space_group_name_H-M   'P 1'
#
loop_
_entity.id
_entity.type
_entity.pdbx_description
1 polymer ?
#
loop_
_entity_poly.entity_id
_entity_poly.type
_entity_poly.pdbx_seq_one_letter_code
_entity_poly.pdbx_strand_id
1 'polypeptide(L)'
;MDLKMIYLTFFGSAFGCFAQNDTLQNPYFKSYNDKITASVYYLDTSNSFQIASDIQDPKIYLNLIPNRREQIGFNLNYKIIDVTVGFAPKFLSGNKGDSHSKHFNFNTRFYYKKWMQSFTFINQKGFYVNDNNVTAQLPNMRTLKIGGSTSYIFNDKFSFKTLVSQNEWQTKSSGSFIPTFSFYYTNLDLNTPDSSPGDMYVFTLAPSYFYNFVISDRVLIGAGIALGAGINDIDGDTSALYQADFNLKLTYNNDRFFGFASLNTVSFAQDDKVDPRLNDNIATLKLSVGYRFDPPKKVKEVYDKVNDKIGL
;
A
#
# COMPACT_ATOMS: atom_id res chain seq x y z
N MET A 1 20.09 -8.26 42.76
CA MET A 1 19.19 -7.15 42.35
C MET A 1 18.54 -7.64 41.07
N ASP A 2 17.38 -8.27 41.22
CA ASP A 2 17.04 -9.45 40.43
C ASP A 2 15.97 -9.17 39.37
N LEU A 3 16.22 -9.73 38.18
CA LEU A 3 15.40 -9.69 36.96
C LEU A 3 13.92 -10.13 37.14
N LYS A 4 13.55 -10.66 38.30
CA LYS A 4 12.18 -11.12 38.62
C LYS A 4 11.19 -9.98 38.91
N MET A 5 11.67 -8.78 39.20
CA MET A 5 10.80 -7.62 39.54
C MET A 5 10.24 -6.89 38.30
N ILE A 6 10.79 -7.10 37.11
CA ILE A 6 10.34 -6.40 35.88
C ILE A 6 9.12 -7.08 35.25
N TYR A 7 8.93 -8.39 35.47
CA TYR A 7 7.78 -9.11 34.93
C TYR A 7 6.46 -8.78 35.66
N LEU A 8 6.52 -8.40 36.94
CA LEU A 8 5.31 -8.11 37.71
C LEU A 8 4.68 -6.75 37.34
N THR A 9 5.48 -5.78 36.87
CA THR A 9 4.98 -4.47 36.44
C THR A 9 4.40 -4.52 35.02
N PHE A 10 4.82 -5.49 34.19
CA PHE A 10 4.28 -5.67 32.83
C PHE A 10 2.95 -6.45 32.80
N PHE A 11 2.68 -7.28 33.81
CA PHE A 11 1.41 -8.03 33.93
C PHE A 11 0.31 -7.30 34.72
N GLY A 12 0.65 -6.29 35.52
CA GLY A 12 -0.32 -5.50 36.30
C GLY A 12 -1.17 -4.51 35.48
N SER A 13 -0.75 -4.16 34.26
CA SER A 13 -1.49 -3.23 33.39
C SER A 13 -2.53 -3.91 32.49
N ALA A 14 -2.68 -5.23 32.55
CA ALA A 14 -3.57 -6.00 31.67
C ALA A 14 -5.01 -6.17 32.21
N PHE A 15 -5.34 -5.70 33.43
CA PHE A 15 -6.66 -5.92 34.05
C PHE A 15 -7.39 -4.64 34.49
N GLY A 16 -7.13 -3.51 33.83
CA GLY A 16 -7.95 -2.30 33.92
C GLY A 16 -9.14 -2.32 32.97
N CYS A 17 -10.04 -3.30 33.08
CA CYS A 17 -11.31 -3.30 32.35
C CYS A 17 -12.26 -2.25 32.94
N PHE A 18 -12.10 -0.99 32.51
CA PHE A 18 -13.20 -0.04 32.59
C PHE A 18 -14.16 -0.32 31.44
N ALA A 19 -15.28 -0.97 31.78
CA ALA A 19 -16.46 -1.05 30.95
C ALA A 19 -16.98 0.37 30.69
N GLN A 20 -16.62 0.96 29.55
CA GLN A 20 -17.28 2.17 29.06
C GLN A 20 -18.46 1.77 28.18
N ASN A 21 -19.63 1.73 28.80
CA ASN A 21 -20.91 1.89 28.13
C ASN A 21 -21.00 3.31 27.56
N ASP A 22 -20.46 3.56 26.37
CA ASP A 22 -20.93 4.67 25.53
C ASP A 22 -20.47 4.59 24.06
N THR A 23 -21.01 3.64 23.31
CA THR A 23 -20.73 3.54 21.86
C THR A 23 -21.66 4.44 21.03
N LEU A 24 -22.71 5.02 21.62
CA LEU A 24 -23.73 5.79 20.91
C LEU A 24 -23.56 7.31 21.04
N GLN A 25 -23.03 7.85 22.13
CA GLN A 25 -22.86 9.31 22.27
C GLN A 25 -21.53 9.86 21.73
N ASN A 26 -20.50 9.02 21.59
CA ASN A 26 -19.19 9.46 21.09
C ASN A 26 -18.49 8.35 20.28
N PRO A 27 -18.86 8.19 19.00
CA PRO A 27 -18.34 7.12 18.14
C PRO A 27 -16.83 7.29 17.94
N TYR A 28 -16.09 6.17 17.88
CA TYR A 28 -14.63 6.15 17.71
C TYR A 28 -14.18 6.65 16.33
N PHE A 29 -15.08 6.67 15.36
CA PHE A 29 -14.86 7.23 14.04
C PHE A 29 -16.15 7.83 13.48
N LYS A 30 -16.00 8.87 12.68
CA LYS A 30 -17.06 9.49 11.88
C LYS A 30 -16.99 8.91 10.47
N SER A 31 -18.11 8.43 9.94
CA SER A 31 -18.20 7.95 8.55
C SER A 31 -18.63 9.07 7.61
N TYR A 32 -18.11 9.04 6.38
CA TYR A 32 -18.52 9.90 5.27
C TYR A 32 -19.16 9.08 4.13
N ASN A 33 -19.70 7.90 4.43
CA ASN A 33 -20.36 7.02 3.44
C ASN A 33 -21.54 7.71 2.71
N ASP A 34 -22.10 8.77 3.26
CA ASP A 34 -23.13 9.58 2.63
C ASP A 34 -22.58 10.61 1.62
N LYS A 35 -21.25 10.76 1.52
CA LYS A 35 -20.56 11.68 0.63
C LYS A 35 -19.79 10.95 -0.46
N ILE A 36 -19.63 11.62 -1.60
CA ILE A 36 -18.62 11.27 -2.59
C ILE A 36 -17.34 11.99 -2.19
N THR A 37 -16.27 11.23 -1.98
CA THR A 37 -14.94 11.76 -1.63
C THR A 37 -14.08 11.74 -2.89
N ALA A 38 -13.63 12.91 -3.37
CA ALA A 38 -12.68 12.98 -4.47
C ALA A 38 -11.38 13.64 -4.01
N SER A 39 -10.24 13.17 -4.52
CA SER A 39 -8.94 13.78 -4.25
C SER A 39 -8.01 13.70 -5.45
N VAL A 40 -7.09 14.65 -5.50
CA VAL A 40 -5.93 14.63 -6.39
C VAL A 40 -4.72 14.32 -5.53
N TYR A 41 -3.84 13.45 -6.02
CA TYR A 41 -2.61 13.12 -5.33
C TYR A 41 -1.39 13.23 -6.24
N TYR A 42 -0.28 13.60 -5.62
CA TYR A 42 1.06 13.40 -6.12
C TYR A 42 1.63 12.14 -5.45
N LEU A 43 2.30 11.30 -6.22
CA LEU A 43 2.95 10.07 -5.76
C LEU A 43 4.38 10.04 -6.28
N ASP A 44 5.36 9.84 -5.42
CA ASP A 44 6.71 9.47 -5.83
C ASP A 44 7.00 8.07 -5.34
N THR A 45 7.30 7.17 -6.27
CA THR A 45 7.68 5.79 -5.99
C THR A 45 9.16 5.61 -6.30
N SER A 46 9.93 5.29 -5.27
CA SER A 46 11.25 4.69 -5.41
C SER A 46 11.10 3.19 -5.47
N ASN A 47 11.56 2.58 -6.55
CA ASN A 47 11.75 1.14 -6.63
C ASN A 47 13.18 0.84 -7.05
N SER A 48 13.82 -0.10 -6.37
CA SER A 48 15.09 -0.69 -6.76
C SER A 48 14.94 -2.20 -6.73
N PHE A 49 15.06 -2.83 -7.90
CA PHE A 49 15.31 -4.27 -7.98
C PHE A 49 16.80 -4.50 -7.89
N GLN A 50 17.25 -5.47 -7.11
CA GLN A 50 18.62 -5.95 -7.14
C GLN A 50 18.62 -7.34 -7.74
N ILE A 51 19.24 -7.50 -8.92
CA ILE A 51 19.54 -8.81 -9.51
C ILE A 51 21.00 -9.12 -9.18
N ALA A 52 21.25 -10.24 -8.52
CA ALA A 52 22.59 -10.83 -8.39
C ALA A 52 22.69 -12.04 -9.32
N SER A 53 23.83 -12.22 -9.97
CA SER A 53 24.16 -13.41 -10.78
C SER A 53 25.55 -13.90 -10.38
N ASP A 54 25.69 -15.20 -10.07
CA ASP A 54 26.98 -15.80 -9.69
C ASP A 54 27.91 -16.09 -10.90
N ILE A 55 27.60 -15.59 -12.10
CA ILE A 55 28.37 -15.89 -13.33
C ILE A 55 29.72 -15.15 -13.37
N GLN A 56 29.89 -14.04 -12.63
CA GLN A 56 31.16 -13.29 -12.55
C GLN A 56 31.43 -12.80 -11.12
N ASP A 57 32.69 -12.94 -10.69
CA ASP A 57 33.23 -12.36 -9.46
C ASP A 57 33.92 -11.03 -9.83
N PRO A 58 33.52 -9.86 -9.29
CA PRO A 58 32.56 -9.62 -8.21
C PRO A 58 31.08 -9.70 -8.62
N LYS A 59 30.23 -10.17 -7.70
CA LYS A 59 28.76 -10.21 -7.87
C LYS A 59 28.23 -8.85 -8.34
N ILE A 60 27.58 -8.84 -9.50
CA ILE A 60 27.01 -7.62 -10.08
C ILE A 60 25.63 -7.39 -9.45
N TYR A 61 25.43 -6.22 -8.85
CA TYR A 61 24.13 -5.77 -8.34
C TYR A 61 23.55 -4.74 -9.31
N LEU A 62 22.56 -5.14 -10.11
CA LEU A 62 21.89 -4.21 -11.03
C LEU A 62 20.69 -3.57 -10.35
N ASN A 63 20.76 -2.26 -10.09
CA ASN A 63 19.62 -1.47 -9.64
C ASN A 63 18.76 -1.05 -10.84
N LEU A 64 17.64 -1.74 -11.05
CA LEU A 64 16.66 -1.36 -12.07
C LEU A 64 15.70 -0.33 -11.50
N ILE A 65 15.68 0.85 -12.11
CA ILE A 65 14.84 1.97 -11.68
C ILE A 65 13.85 2.30 -12.81
N PRO A 66 12.54 2.35 -12.54
CA PRO A 66 11.56 2.77 -13.55
C PRO A 66 11.84 4.19 -14.04
N ASN A 67 11.70 4.42 -15.35
CA ASN A 67 11.83 5.77 -15.95
C ASN A 67 10.77 6.76 -15.42
N ARG A 68 9.62 6.25 -14.98
CA ARG A 68 8.47 7.02 -14.53
C ARG A 68 8.18 6.70 -13.05
N ARG A 69 8.69 7.52 -12.14
CA ARG A 69 8.59 7.38 -10.67
C ARG A 69 7.52 8.27 -10.05
N GLU A 70 7.32 9.45 -10.62
CA GLU A 70 6.41 10.47 -10.12
C GLU A 70 5.08 10.42 -10.87
N GLN A 71 3.96 10.43 -10.14
CA GLN A 71 2.61 10.31 -10.69
C GLN A 71 1.71 11.40 -10.16
N ILE A 72 0.76 11.80 -11.01
CA ILE A 72 -0.44 12.50 -10.59
C ILE A 72 -1.60 11.53 -10.76
N GLY A 73 -2.47 11.48 -9.77
CA GLY A 73 -3.66 10.66 -9.88
C GLY A 73 -4.86 11.24 -9.19
N PHE A 74 -5.97 10.59 -9.43
CA PHE A 74 -7.28 10.92 -8.93
C PHE A 74 -7.80 9.73 -8.13
N ASN A 75 -8.32 10.00 -6.94
CA ASN A 75 -9.04 9.00 -6.15
C ASN A 75 -10.51 9.44 -6.01
N LEU A 76 -11.42 8.51 -6.24
CA LEU A 76 -12.86 8.66 -6.05
C LEU A 76 -13.36 7.54 -5.14
N ASN A 77 -13.98 7.92 -4.03
CA ASN A 77 -14.55 7.00 -3.06
C ASN A 77 -16.03 7.30 -2.81
N TYR A 78 -16.86 6.26 -2.82
CA TYR A 78 -18.27 6.33 -2.43
C TYR A 78 -18.71 5.01 -1.80
N LYS A 79 -19.13 5.06 -0.52
CA LYS A 79 -19.54 3.91 0.28
C LYS A 79 -18.45 2.81 0.31
N ILE A 80 -18.71 1.63 -0.26
CA ILE A 80 -17.76 0.50 -0.27
C ILE A 80 -16.72 0.56 -1.40
N ILE A 81 -16.90 1.49 -2.36
CA ILE A 81 -16.08 1.58 -3.57
C ILE A 81 -15.00 2.63 -3.38
N ASP A 82 -13.74 2.23 -3.61
CA ASP A 82 -12.57 3.11 -3.68
C ASP A 82 -11.85 2.87 -5.01
N VAL A 83 -11.80 3.88 -5.88
CA VAL A 83 -11.17 3.79 -7.20
C VAL A 83 -10.08 4.84 -7.31
N THR A 84 -8.85 4.35 -7.49
CA THR A 84 -7.66 5.18 -7.68
C THR A 84 -7.09 4.96 -9.08
N VAL A 85 -6.89 6.05 -9.83
CA VAL A 85 -6.25 6.06 -11.16
C VAL A 85 -5.08 7.05 -11.15
N GLY A 86 -3.90 6.60 -11.56
CA GLY A 86 -2.69 7.43 -11.64
C GLY A 86 -1.99 7.33 -13.00
N PHE A 87 -1.34 8.43 -13.39
CA PHE A 87 -0.46 8.48 -14.58
C PHE A 87 0.79 9.32 -14.28
N ALA A 88 1.87 9.07 -15.02
CA ALA A 88 3.17 9.71 -14.82
C ALA A 88 3.49 10.73 -15.92
N PRO A 89 3.13 12.02 -15.78
CA PRO A 89 3.37 13.03 -16.81
C PRO A 89 4.85 13.38 -16.97
N LYS A 90 5.23 13.87 -18.15
CA LYS A 90 6.64 14.15 -18.51
C LYS A 90 7.26 15.36 -17.82
N PHE A 91 6.44 16.31 -17.35
CA PHE A 91 6.94 17.55 -16.73
C PHE A 91 7.46 17.34 -15.30
N LEU A 92 7.23 16.17 -14.72
CA LEU A 92 7.68 15.81 -13.38
C LEU A 92 9.16 15.39 -13.44
N SER A 93 10.01 16.02 -12.63
CA SER A 93 11.47 15.92 -12.72
C SER A 93 12.02 14.51 -12.43
N GLY A 94 11.30 13.73 -11.61
CA GLY A 94 11.65 12.33 -11.33
C GLY A 94 11.33 11.39 -12.48
N ASN A 95 10.64 11.86 -13.52
CA ASN A 95 10.30 11.09 -14.70
C ASN A 95 11.31 11.31 -15.84
N LYS A 96 12.33 10.46 -15.90
CA LYS A 96 13.40 10.47 -16.91
C LYS A 96 13.08 9.53 -18.09
N GLY A 97 13.91 9.55 -19.13
CA GLY A 97 13.78 8.62 -20.26
C GLY A 97 12.88 9.10 -21.40
N ASP A 98 12.70 8.23 -22.38
CA ASP A 98 12.10 8.54 -23.68
C ASP A 98 10.59 8.89 -23.62
N SER A 99 10.06 9.35 -24.76
CA SER A 99 8.63 9.61 -24.94
C SER A 99 7.74 8.37 -24.91
N HIS A 100 8.29 7.17 -24.96
CA HIS A 100 7.58 5.89 -25.11
C HIS A 100 7.42 5.12 -23.80
N SER A 101 8.11 5.55 -22.73
CA SER A 101 7.96 5.01 -21.39
C SER A 101 6.56 5.28 -20.84
N LYS A 102 5.89 4.25 -20.32
CA LYS A 102 4.51 4.30 -19.84
C LYS A 102 4.43 3.77 -18.41
N HIS A 103 3.58 4.36 -17.59
CA HIS A 103 3.27 3.86 -16.26
C HIS A 103 1.78 4.04 -15.99
N PHE A 104 1.09 2.92 -15.78
CA PHE A 104 -0.32 2.90 -15.42
C PHE A 104 -0.49 2.08 -14.14
N ASN A 105 -1.25 2.65 -13.21
CA ASN A 105 -1.54 2.03 -11.93
C ASN A 105 -3.04 2.12 -11.64
N PHE A 106 -3.64 0.97 -11.37
CA PHE A 106 -5.02 0.83 -10.94
C PHE A 106 -5.05 0.05 -9.62
N ASN A 107 -5.69 0.65 -8.61
CA ASN A 107 -5.92 -0.02 -7.32
C ASN A 107 -7.38 0.15 -6.94
N THR A 108 -7.96 -0.93 -6.43
CA THR A 108 -9.28 -0.89 -5.80
C THR A 108 -9.24 -1.62 -4.47
N ARG A 109 -10.11 -1.20 -3.55
CA ARG A 109 -10.25 -1.82 -2.25
C ARG A 109 -11.71 -1.92 -1.85
N PHE A 110 -12.07 -3.10 -1.35
CA PHE A 110 -13.40 -3.41 -0.86
C PHE A 110 -13.34 -3.69 0.64
N TYR A 111 -14.34 -3.20 1.35
CA TYR A 111 -14.51 -3.43 2.78
C TYR A 111 -15.83 -4.13 3.04
N TYR A 112 -15.77 -5.28 3.68
CA TYR A 112 -16.96 -5.98 4.17
C TYR A 112 -16.78 -6.30 5.65
N LYS A 113 -17.48 -5.55 6.51
CA LYS A 113 -17.30 -5.59 7.96
C LYS A 113 -15.82 -5.39 8.32
N LYS A 114 -15.20 -6.39 8.96
CA LYS A 114 -13.77 -6.42 9.35
C LYS A 114 -12.83 -6.89 8.25
N TRP A 115 -13.37 -7.43 7.15
CA TRP A 115 -12.57 -7.91 6.03
C TRP A 115 -12.26 -6.80 5.06
N MET A 116 -11.02 -6.77 4.61
CA MET A 116 -10.52 -5.84 3.61
C MET A 116 -9.89 -6.63 2.47
N GLN A 117 -10.38 -6.44 1.25
CA GLN A 117 -9.82 -7.02 0.04
C GLN A 117 -9.24 -5.91 -0.83
N SER A 118 -8.00 -6.06 -1.27
CA SER A 118 -7.38 -5.17 -2.25
C SER A 118 -7.11 -5.88 -3.56
N PHE A 119 -7.11 -5.11 -4.64
CA PHE A 119 -6.65 -5.54 -5.95
C PHE A 119 -5.79 -4.44 -6.57
N THR A 120 -4.69 -4.87 -7.17
CA THR A 120 -3.64 -4.02 -7.73
C THR A 120 -3.33 -4.50 -9.14
N PHE A 121 -3.29 -3.55 -10.08
CA PHE A 121 -2.83 -3.75 -11.44
C PHE A 121 -1.85 -2.64 -11.79
N ILE A 122 -0.61 -3.01 -12.12
CA ILE A 122 0.45 -2.09 -12.49
C ILE A 122 1.03 -2.56 -13.83
N ASN A 123 1.12 -1.64 -14.79
CA ASN A 123 1.76 -1.89 -16.07
C ASN A 123 2.79 -0.78 -16.33
N GLN A 124 4.05 -1.17 -16.51
CA GLN A 124 5.16 -0.25 -16.70
C GLN A 124 5.93 -0.60 -17.98
N LYS A 125 6.42 0.44 -18.66
CA LYS A 125 7.34 0.35 -19.79
C LYS A 125 8.43 1.40 -19.63
N GLY A 126 9.67 0.99 -19.85
CA GLY A 126 10.85 1.85 -19.84
C GLY A 126 11.51 1.91 -18.46
N PHE A 127 12.77 1.47 -18.43
CA PHE A 127 13.61 1.39 -17.24
C PHE A 127 14.99 1.96 -17.56
N TYR A 128 15.77 2.23 -16.51
CA TYR A 128 17.21 2.45 -16.62
C TYR A 128 17.94 1.70 -15.52
N VAL A 129 19.15 1.27 -15.85
CA VAL A 129 20.12 0.71 -14.91
C VAL A 129 21.07 1.84 -14.52
N ASN A 130 21.36 1.94 -13.23
CA ASN A 130 22.40 2.84 -12.73
C ASN A 130 23.35 2.07 -11.83
N ASP A 131 24.57 1.85 -12.32
CA ASP A 131 25.71 1.37 -11.55
C ASP A 131 26.82 2.43 -11.64
N ASN A 132 27.72 2.49 -10.64
CA ASN A 132 28.62 3.59 -10.25
C ASN A 132 29.49 4.25 -11.35
N ASN A 133 29.38 3.87 -12.62
CA ASN A 133 29.85 4.62 -13.81
C ASN A 133 29.09 4.31 -15.13
N VAL A 134 28.04 3.49 -15.10
CA VAL A 134 27.28 3.06 -16.29
C VAL A 134 25.79 3.32 -16.09
N THR A 135 25.25 4.20 -16.92
CA THR A 135 23.80 4.37 -17.06
C THR A 135 23.36 3.73 -18.38
N ALA A 136 22.64 2.61 -18.30
CA ALA A 136 22.07 1.95 -19.47
C ALA A 136 20.55 2.16 -19.51
N GLN A 137 20.02 2.56 -20.66
CA GLN A 137 18.58 2.73 -20.84
C GLN A 137 17.97 1.44 -21.38
N LEU A 138 16.86 1.02 -20.79
CA LEU A 138 16.05 -0.13 -21.19
C LEU A 138 14.64 0.36 -21.59
N PRO A 139 14.52 1.13 -22.70
CA PRO A 139 13.26 1.79 -23.07
C PRO A 139 12.15 0.80 -23.45
N ASN A 140 12.52 -0.40 -23.90
CA ASN A 140 11.58 -1.43 -24.32
C ASN A 140 11.17 -2.39 -23.21
N MET A 141 11.91 -2.46 -22.11
CA MET A 141 11.60 -3.33 -20.98
C MET A 141 10.20 -3.02 -20.43
N ARG A 142 9.46 -4.07 -20.10
CA ARG A 142 8.10 -4.02 -19.56
C ARG A 142 7.97 -4.83 -18.30
N THR A 143 7.10 -4.36 -17.42
CA THR A 143 6.66 -5.13 -16.26
C THR A 143 5.14 -5.06 -16.14
N LEU A 144 4.55 -6.19 -15.78
CA LEU A 144 3.14 -6.30 -15.45
C LEU A 144 3.04 -6.92 -14.06
N LYS A 145 2.40 -6.23 -13.11
CA LYS A 145 2.13 -6.76 -11.77
C LYS A 145 0.63 -6.77 -11.52
N ILE A 146 0.09 -7.94 -11.20
CA ILE A 146 -1.31 -8.14 -10.87
C ILE A 146 -1.39 -8.90 -9.56
N GLY A 147 -2.26 -8.47 -8.66
CA GLY A 147 -2.44 -9.18 -7.40
C GLY A 147 -3.36 -8.47 -6.46
N GLY A 148 -3.26 -8.83 -5.19
CA GLY A 148 -4.11 -8.28 -4.16
C GLY A 148 -3.79 -8.82 -2.78
N SER A 149 -4.57 -8.38 -1.80
CA SER A 149 -4.42 -8.84 -0.44
C SER A 149 -5.76 -8.95 0.27
N THR A 150 -5.81 -9.86 1.23
CA THR A 150 -6.93 -10.06 2.14
C THR A 150 -6.45 -9.80 3.56
N SER A 151 -7.10 -8.89 4.27
CA SER A 151 -6.76 -8.52 5.64
C SER A 151 -7.98 -8.58 6.55
N TYR A 152 -7.74 -8.80 7.85
CA TYR A 152 -8.78 -8.79 8.87
C TYR A 152 -8.49 -7.76 9.96
N ILE A 153 -9.41 -6.84 10.22
CA ILE A 153 -9.27 -5.78 11.22
C ILE A 153 -9.88 -6.26 12.55
N PHE A 154 -9.05 -6.62 13.53
CA PHE A 154 -9.52 -7.18 14.80
C PHE A 154 -10.31 -6.17 15.66
N ASN A 155 -9.83 -4.93 15.77
CA ASN A 155 -10.40 -3.93 16.67
C ASN A 155 -11.50 -3.11 16.00
N ASP A 156 -12.74 -3.24 16.49
CA ASP A 156 -13.91 -2.48 16.03
C ASP A 156 -13.78 -0.96 16.23
N LYS A 157 -12.93 -0.54 17.16
CA LYS A 157 -12.70 0.89 17.44
C LYS A 157 -11.70 1.53 16.50
N PHE A 158 -11.04 0.76 15.64
CA PHE A 158 -9.99 1.24 14.75
C PHE A 158 -10.50 1.37 13.32
N SER A 159 -10.37 2.58 12.75
CA SER A 159 -10.68 2.85 11.35
C SER A 159 -9.41 2.77 10.51
N PHE A 160 -9.23 1.63 9.81
CA PHE A 160 -8.20 1.55 8.76
C PHE A 160 -8.51 2.52 7.61
N LYS A 161 -9.78 2.77 7.31
CA LYS A 161 -10.20 3.67 6.22
C LYS A 161 -9.69 5.11 6.39
N THR A 162 -9.50 5.57 7.63
CA THR A 162 -8.82 6.84 7.94
C THR A 162 -7.41 6.88 7.32
N LEU A 163 -6.68 5.76 7.35
CA LEU A 163 -5.32 5.66 6.83
C LEU A 163 -5.24 5.62 5.30
N VAL A 164 -6.28 5.22 4.60
CA VAL A 164 -6.15 4.87 3.17
C VAL A 164 -7.11 5.60 2.24
N SER A 165 -8.40 5.74 2.60
CA SER A 165 -9.41 6.35 1.74
C SER A 165 -9.95 7.69 2.23
N GLN A 166 -9.74 8.02 3.52
CA GLN A 166 -10.34 9.20 4.18
C GLN A 166 -11.87 9.19 4.16
N ASN A 167 -12.51 8.05 3.88
CA ASN A 167 -13.97 7.91 3.94
C ASN A 167 -14.48 7.68 5.38
N GLU A 168 -13.56 7.54 6.33
CA GLU A 168 -13.82 7.61 7.77
C GLU A 168 -12.77 8.51 8.41
N TRP A 169 -13.12 9.13 9.54
CA TRP A 169 -12.23 9.90 10.38
C TRP A 169 -12.21 9.32 11.79
N GLN A 170 -11.05 8.87 12.24
CA GLN A 170 -10.85 8.44 13.62
C GLN A 170 -10.93 9.65 14.57
N THR A 171 -11.87 9.63 15.52
CA THR A 171 -12.09 10.71 16.50
C THR A 171 -11.35 10.47 17.81
N LYS A 172 -11.01 9.21 18.11
CA LYS A 172 -10.26 8.79 19.30
C LYS A 172 -9.10 7.88 18.94
N SER A 173 -7.95 8.05 19.57
CA SER A 173 -6.78 7.20 19.28
C SER A 173 -7.09 5.72 19.50
N SER A 174 -6.68 4.89 18.56
CA SER A 174 -6.98 3.46 18.54
C SER A 174 -6.02 2.74 17.63
N GLY A 175 -5.78 1.45 17.88
CA GLY A 175 -4.96 0.60 17.02
C GLY A 175 -5.59 -0.76 16.81
N SER A 176 -5.16 -1.47 15.77
CA SER A 176 -5.61 -2.83 15.49
C SER A 176 -4.46 -3.71 15.05
N PHE A 177 -4.49 -4.95 15.53
CA PHE A 177 -3.82 -6.03 14.85
C PHE A 177 -4.55 -6.34 13.54
N ILE A 178 -3.81 -6.46 12.44
CA ILE A 178 -4.33 -6.66 11.08
C ILE A 178 -3.44 -7.66 10.34
N PRO A 179 -3.66 -8.98 10.46
CA PRO A 179 -2.96 -9.94 9.61
C PRO A 179 -3.41 -9.76 8.17
N THR A 180 -2.46 -9.85 7.25
CA THR A 180 -2.68 -9.68 5.82
C THR A 180 -2.05 -10.84 5.06
N PHE A 181 -2.86 -11.50 4.24
CA PHE A 181 -2.40 -12.42 3.21
C PHE A 181 -2.29 -11.68 1.89
N SER A 182 -1.18 -11.79 1.18
CA SER A 182 -0.98 -11.15 -0.13
C SER A 182 -0.60 -12.17 -1.19
N PHE A 183 -1.05 -11.92 -2.41
CA PHE A 183 -0.68 -12.68 -3.60
C PHE A 183 -0.40 -11.73 -4.76
N TYR A 184 0.75 -11.86 -5.40
CA TYR A 184 1.12 -11.10 -6.57
C TYR A 184 1.74 -11.98 -7.64
N TYR A 185 1.31 -11.77 -8.87
CA TYR A 185 1.98 -12.22 -10.08
C TYR A 185 2.71 -11.02 -10.70
N THR A 186 3.97 -11.21 -11.08
CA THR A 186 4.76 -10.21 -11.80
C THR A 186 5.39 -10.86 -13.03
N ASN A 187 5.09 -10.34 -14.21
CA ASN A 187 5.82 -10.65 -15.44
C ASN A 187 6.86 -9.56 -15.69
N LEU A 188 8.10 -9.97 -15.98
CA LEU A 188 9.20 -9.08 -16.33
C LEU A 188 9.74 -9.48 -17.70
N ASP A 189 9.66 -8.54 -18.65
CA ASP A 189 10.06 -8.77 -20.03
C ASP A 189 11.04 -7.70 -20.48
N LEU A 190 12.30 -8.08 -20.68
CA LEU A 190 13.36 -7.19 -21.16
C LEU A 190 13.09 -6.69 -22.58
N ASN A 191 12.22 -7.36 -23.36
CA ASN A 191 11.90 -7.05 -24.75
C ASN A 191 13.15 -6.97 -25.63
N THR A 192 14.08 -7.92 -25.47
CA THR A 192 15.25 -8.11 -26.34
C THR A 192 15.14 -9.43 -27.11
N PRO A 193 15.75 -9.55 -28.32
CA PRO A 193 15.62 -10.77 -29.14
C PRO A 193 16.04 -12.06 -28.43
N ASP A 194 16.98 -11.95 -27.48
CA ASP A 194 17.60 -13.10 -26.79
C ASP A 194 17.05 -13.30 -25.37
N SER A 195 16.01 -12.57 -24.96
CA SER A 195 15.42 -12.67 -23.62
C SER A 195 14.03 -13.29 -23.65
N SER A 196 13.78 -14.27 -22.78
CA SER A 196 12.43 -14.72 -22.45
C SER A 196 11.84 -13.88 -21.31
N PRO A 197 10.52 -13.62 -21.29
CA PRO A 197 9.86 -13.05 -20.12
C PRO A 197 10.01 -13.98 -18.92
N GLY A 198 10.33 -13.42 -17.75
CA GLY A 198 10.34 -14.14 -16.48
C GLY A 198 9.03 -13.94 -15.72
N ASP A 199 8.50 -15.02 -15.16
CA ASP A 199 7.29 -15.04 -14.37
C ASP A 199 7.61 -15.22 -12.88
N MET A 200 7.04 -14.34 -12.05
CA MET A 200 7.26 -14.34 -10.62
C MET A 200 5.94 -14.40 -9.85
N TYR A 201 5.83 -15.32 -8.90
CA TYR A 201 4.67 -15.47 -8.02
C TYR A 201 5.08 -15.28 -6.57
N VAL A 202 4.50 -14.29 -5.91
CA VAL A 202 4.75 -13.97 -4.50
C VAL A 202 3.49 -14.28 -3.68
N PHE A 203 3.66 -15.05 -2.62
CA PHE A 203 2.63 -15.30 -1.62
C PHE A 203 3.19 -14.95 -0.24
N THR A 204 2.51 -14.09 0.52
CA THR A 204 2.98 -13.71 1.85
C THR A 204 1.88 -13.69 2.89
N LEU A 205 2.26 -13.97 4.14
CA LEU A 205 1.44 -13.73 5.31
C LEU A 205 2.20 -12.77 6.24
N ALA A 206 1.63 -11.59 6.43
CA ALA A 206 2.21 -10.51 7.22
C ALA A 206 1.27 -10.12 8.36
N PRO A 207 1.50 -10.58 9.60
CA PRO A 207 0.93 -9.94 10.78
C PRO A 207 1.37 -8.47 10.84
N SER A 208 0.41 -7.59 11.10
CA SER A 208 0.69 -6.16 11.20
C SER A 208 -0.04 -5.53 12.37
N TYR A 209 0.48 -4.40 12.84
CA TYR A 209 -0.19 -3.56 13.81
C TYR A 209 -0.22 -2.12 13.30
N PHE A 210 -1.42 -1.54 13.28
CA PHE A 210 -1.64 -0.16 12.89
C PHE A 210 -2.20 0.63 14.08
N TYR A 211 -1.83 1.90 14.18
CA TYR A 211 -2.27 2.82 15.22
C TYR A 211 -2.57 4.20 14.64
N ASN A 212 -3.76 4.71 14.99
CA ASN A 212 -4.22 6.06 14.71
C ASN A 212 -4.07 6.88 15.99
N PHE A 213 -3.17 7.86 16.00
CA PHE A 213 -2.98 8.82 17.09
C PHE A 213 -3.68 10.14 16.75
N VAL A 214 -4.80 10.40 17.42
CA VAL A 214 -5.57 11.64 17.27
C VAL A 214 -4.89 12.75 18.09
N ILE A 215 -4.33 13.74 17.40
CA ILE A 215 -3.64 14.88 18.01
C ILE A 215 -4.65 15.99 18.36
N SER A 216 -5.64 16.18 17.49
CA SER A 216 -6.75 17.10 17.69
C SER A 216 -7.96 16.62 16.88
N ASP A 217 -9.11 17.28 17.03
CA ASP A 217 -10.32 16.98 16.27
C ASP A 217 -10.14 16.97 14.74
N ARG A 218 -9.06 17.59 14.24
CA ARG A 218 -8.75 17.73 12.81
C ARG A 218 -7.42 17.16 12.38
N VAL A 219 -6.55 16.73 13.29
CA VAL A 219 -5.19 16.26 12.95
C VAL A 219 -4.93 14.91 13.58
N LEU A 220 -4.43 13.98 12.76
CA LEU A 220 -4.09 12.62 13.18
C LEU A 220 -2.78 12.19 12.55
N ILE A 221 -1.99 11.43 13.31
CA ILE A 221 -0.87 10.64 12.80
C ILE A 221 -1.26 9.17 12.82
N GLY A 222 -1.13 8.53 11.67
CA GLY A 222 -1.31 7.10 11.49
C GLY A 222 0.04 6.43 11.30
N ALA A 223 0.28 5.33 12.00
CA ALA A 223 1.47 4.51 11.80
C ALA A 223 1.09 3.04 11.71
N GLY A 224 1.87 2.24 11.00
CA GLY A 224 1.71 0.80 10.98
C GLY A 224 2.99 0.10 10.57
N ILE A 225 3.17 -1.10 11.11
CA ILE A 225 4.28 -1.98 10.78
C ILE A 225 3.75 -3.39 10.54
N ALA A 226 4.29 -4.06 9.53
CA ALA A 226 4.06 -5.47 9.27
C ALA A 226 5.38 -6.20 9.14
N LEU A 227 5.47 -7.40 9.71
CA LEU A 227 6.59 -8.31 9.53
C LEU A 227 6.02 -9.66 9.13
N GLY A 228 6.38 -10.13 7.95
CA GLY A 228 5.79 -11.30 7.34
C GLY A 228 6.82 -12.24 6.74
N ALA A 229 6.33 -13.42 6.38
CA ALA A 229 7.09 -14.39 5.62
C ALA A 229 6.18 -15.00 4.54
N GLY A 230 6.80 -15.61 3.56
CA GLY A 230 6.14 -16.11 2.39
C GLY A 230 7.04 -16.92 1.50
N ILE A 231 6.55 -17.15 0.30
CA ILE A 231 7.26 -17.83 -0.76
C ILE A 231 7.26 -16.95 -2.02
N ASN A 232 8.34 -17.04 -2.77
CA ASN A 232 8.47 -16.45 -4.08
C ASN A 232 8.88 -17.55 -5.05
N ASP A 233 8.18 -17.69 -6.16
CA ASP A 233 8.49 -18.61 -7.24
C ASP A 233 8.92 -17.79 -8.46
N ILE A 234 10.12 -18.05 -8.98
CA ILE A 234 10.65 -17.42 -10.20
C ILE A 234 10.86 -18.52 -11.22
N ASP A 235 10.07 -18.54 -12.29
CA ASP A 235 10.17 -19.53 -13.37
C ASP A 235 10.20 -21.00 -12.89
N GLY A 236 9.53 -21.31 -11.77
CA GLY A 236 9.46 -22.64 -11.16
C GLY A 236 10.46 -22.88 -10.01
N ASP A 237 11.38 -21.96 -9.75
CA ASP A 237 12.28 -22.02 -8.61
C ASP A 237 11.67 -21.30 -7.39
N THR A 238 11.22 -22.07 -6.42
CA THR A 238 10.60 -21.56 -5.19
C THR A 238 11.64 -21.26 -4.11
N SER A 239 11.59 -20.05 -3.54
CA SER A 239 12.41 -19.60 -2.42
C SER A 239 11.57 -19.03 -1.26
N ALA A 240 12.12 -19.06 -0.05
CA ALA A 240 11.55 -18.33 1.07
C ALA A 240 11.67 -16.81 0.84
N LEU A 241 10.68 -16.07 1.34
CA LEU A 241 10.62 -14.62 1.25
C LEU A 241 10.25 -14.02 2.61
N TYR A 242 10.95 -12.97 3.02
CA TYR A 242 10.60 -12.16 4.18
C TYR A 242 10.03 -10.82 3.71
N GLN A 243 8.99 -10.35 4.40
CA GLN A 243 8.33 -9.09 4.12
C GLN A 243 8.43 -8.16 5.32
N ALA A 244 8.77 -6.90 5.09
CA ALA A 244 8.68 -5.84 6.07
C ALA A 244 7.96 -4.64 5.47
N ASP A 245 6.86 -4.22 6.11
CA ASP A 245 6.09 -3.05 5.71
C ASP A 245 6.15 -2.00 6.81
N PHE A 246 6.31 -0.74 6.41
CA PHE A 246 6.11 0.39 7.30
C PHE A 246 5.24 1.45 6.62
N ASN A 247 4.25 1.93 7.35
CA ASN A 247 3.27 2.91 6.90
C ASN A 247 3.27 4.07 7.89
N LEU A 248 3.37 5.29 7.39
CA LEU A 248 3.26 6.51 8.17
C LEU A 248 2.37 7.50 7.42
N LYS A 249 1.47 8.17 8.13
CA LYS A 249 0.55 9.14 7.55
C LYS A 249 0.32 10.29 8.51
N LEU A 250 0.48 11.51 8.01
CA LEU A 250 -0.01 12.71 8.67
C LEU A 250 -1.24 13.19 7.91
N THR A 251 -2.34 13.41 8.59
CA THR A 251 -3.59 13.81 7.96
C THR A 251 -4.25 14.97 8.69
N TYR A 252 -4.76 15.91 7.89
CA TYR A 252 -5.70 16.95 8.30
C TYR A 252 -7.08 16.63 7.74
N ASN A 253 -8.12 16.72 8.57
CA ASN A 253 -9.48 16.46 8.17
C ASN A 253 -10.46 17.51 8.70
N ASN A 254 -11.31 17.98 7.80
CA ASN A 254 -12.55 18.68 8.08
C ASN A 254 -13.68 17.94 7.33
N ASP A 255 -14.94 18.27 7.60
CA ASP A 255 -16.09 17.53 7.05
C ASP A 255 -16.12 17.56 5.51
N ARG A 256 -15.73 18.70 4.92
CA ARG A 256 -15.70 18.85 3.46
C ARG A 256 -14.31 18.76 2.86
N PHE A 257 -13.28 19.24 3.55
CA PHE A 257 -11.92 19.32 3.01
C PHE A 257 -10.97 18.44 3.82
N PHE A 258 -10.06 17.75 3.15
CA PHE A 258 -9.01 16.98 3.81
C PHE A 258 -7.71 17.04 3.00
N GLY A 259 -6.61 16.79 3.69
CA GLY A 259 -5.30 16.67 3.07
C GLY A 259 -4.41 15.75 3.88
N PHE A 260 -3.51 15.03 3.22
CA PHE A 260 -2.59 14.16 3.92
C PHE A 260 -1.27 13.99 3.16
N ALA A 261 -0.24 13.67 3.94
CA ALA A 261 1.02 13.12 3.45
C ALA A 261 1.17 11.72 4.02
N SER A 262 1.60 10.76 3.20
CA SER A 262 1.93 9.41 3.67
C SER A 262 3.23 8.90 3.08
N LEU A 263 3.98 8.18 3.90
CA LEU A 263 5.16 7.42 3.52
C LEU A 263 4.85 5.94 3.73
N ASN A 264 4.97 5.14 2.68
CA ASN A 264 4.83 3.69 2.77
C ASN A 264 6.09 3.04 2.23
N THR A 265 6.65 2.07 2.94
CA THR A 265 7.77 1.25 2.48
C THR A 265 7.36 -0.21 2.58
N VAL A 266 7.66 -0.97 1.54
CA VAL A 266 7.47 -2.42 1.48
C VAL A 266 8.79 -3.00 1.00
N SER A 267 9.38 -3.88 1.80
CA SER A 267 10.64 -4.52 1.49
C SER A 267 10.46 -6.03 1.50
N PHE A 268 10.85 -6.66 0.39
CA PHE A 268 10.91 -8.09 0.21
C PHE A 268 12.36 -8.53 0.17
N ALA A 269 12.74 -9.43 1.08
CA ALA A 269 14.09 -9.97 1.18
C ALA A 269 14.07 -11.49 1.00
N GLN A 270 14.95 -12.00 0.14
CA GLN A 270 15.15 -13.44 -0.08
C GLN A 270 16.34 -13.97 0.72
N ASP A 271 16.37 -15.28 0.95
CA ASP A 271 17.51 -15.97 1.58
C ASP A 271 18.79 -15.78 0.74
N ASP A 272 19.93 -15.73 1.43
CA ASP A 272 21.24 -15.57 0.81
C ASP A 272 21.62 -16.72 -0.15
N LYS A 273 20.95 -17.86 -0.10
CA LYS A 273 21.25 -19.01 -0.95
C LYS A 273 20.52 -19.04 -2.29
N VAL A 274 19.66 -18.06 -2.58
CA VAL A 274 18.90 -17.95 -3.83
C VAL A 274 19.75 -17.24 -4.89
N ASP A 275 19.81 -17.79 -6.11
CA ASP A 275 20.45 -17.17 -7.28
C ASP A 275 19.56 -17.41 -8.51
N PRO A 276 19.09 -16.37 -9.23
CA PRO A 276 19.28 -14.93 -8.98
C PRO A 276 18.43 -14.40 -7.82
N ARG A 277 19.01 -13.52 -7.00
CA ARG A 277 18.26 -12.81 -5.96
C ARG A 277 17.41 -11.70 -6.58
N LEU A 278 16.20 -11.51 -6.07
CA LEU A 278 15.33 -10.38 -6.40
C LEU A 278 14.79 -9.74 -5.12
N ASN A 279 15.58 -8.84 -4.54
CA ASN A 279 15.11 -8.00 -3.44
C ASN A 279 14.35 -6.80 -4.04
N ASP A 280 13.10 -6.60 -3.60
CA ASP A 280 12.22 -5.52 -4.03
C ASP A 280 11.98 -4.58 -2.85
N ASN A 281 12.46 -3.34 -2.96
CA ASN A 281 12.21 -2.31 -1.97
C ASN A 281 11.46 -1.14 -2.61
N ILE A 282 10.20 -1.01 -2.22
CA ILE A 282 9.29 0.00 -2.75
C ILE A 282 9.02 1.02 -1.65
N ALA A 283 9.58 2.22 -1.79
CA ALA A 283 9.27 3.37 -0.95
C ALA A 283 8.39 4.35 -1.72
N THR A 284 7.29 4.77 -1.11
CA THR A 284 6.27 5.61 -1.74
C THR A 284 5.92 6.80 -0.86
N LEU A 285 6.14 8.00 -1.37
CA LEU A 285 5.65 9.25 -0.80
C LEU A 285 4.37 9.67 -1.53
N LYS A 286 3.27 9.86 -0.81
CA LYS A 286 2.00 10.34 -1.36
C LYS A 286 1.59 11.64 -0.68
N LEU A 287 1.32 12.66 -1.46
CA LEU A 287 0.70 13.91 -1.02
C LEU A 287 -0.67 14.00 -1.66
N SER A 288 -1.72 14.27 -0.88
CA SER A 288 -3.08 14.29 -1.38
C SER A 288 -3.90 15.40 -0.76
N VAL A 289 -4.76 16.02 -1.57
CA VAL A 289 -5.79 16.96 -1.14
C VAL A 289 -7.11 16.59 -1.77
N GLY A 290 -8.19 16.75 -1.03
CA GLY A 290 -9.49 16.34 -1.51
C GLY A 290 -10.67 17.06 -0.88
N TYR A 291 -11.82 16.81 -1.47
CA TYR A 291 -13.09 17.40 -1.09
C TYR A 291 -14.21 16.35 -1.08
N ARG A 292 -15.16 16.50 -0.16
CA ARG A 292 -16.34 15.65 -0.02
C ARG A 292 -17.60 16.39 -0.48
N PHE A 293 -18.27 15.81 -1.46
CA PHE A 293 -19.49 16.35 -2.09
C PHE A 293 -20.70 15.52 -1.69
N ASP A 294 -21.87 16.14 -1.68
CA ASP A 294 -23.13 15.42 -1.58
C ASP A 294 -23.40 14.67 -2.91
N PRO A 295 -23.72 13.36 -2.87
CA PRO A 295 -24.00 12.59 -4.07
C PRO A 295 -25.27 13.11 -4.77
N PRO A 296 -25.29 13.16 -6.12
CA PRO A 296 -26.53 13.41 -6.86
C PRO A 296 -27.58 12.33 -6.54
N LYS A 297 -28.87 12.72 -6.49
CA LYS A 297 -29.99 11.80 -6.15
C LYS A 297 -29.95 10.49 -6.96
N LYS A 298 -29.69 10.56 -8.26
CA LYS A 298 -29.59 9.40 -9.16
C LYS A 298 -28.47 8.42 -8.76
N VAL A 299 -27.32 8.90 -8.29
CA VAL A 299 -26.20 8.04 -7.86
C VAL A 299 -26.57 7.31 -6.56
N LYS A 300 -27.26 8.01 -5.65
CA LYS A 300 -27.79 7.41 -4.43
C LYS A 300 -28.81 6.31 -4.72
N GLU A 301 -29.78 6.58 -5.58
CA GLU A 301 -30.81 5.60 -6.00
C GLU A 301 -30.22 4.35 -6.66
N VAL A 302 -29.21 4.51 -7.53
CA VAL A 302 -28.55 3.36 -8.17
C VAL A 302 -27.84 2.50 -7.14
N TYR A 303 -27.10 3.13 -6.21
CA TYR A 303 -26.45 2.37 -5.15
C TYR A 303 -27.47 1.64 -4.29
N ASP A 304 -28.51 2.33 -3.82
CA ASP A 304 -29.47 1.74 -2.88
C ASP A 304 -30.18 0.52 -3.54
N LYS A 305 -30.52 0.61 -4.84
CA LYS A 305 -31.03 -0.54 -5.61
C LYS A 305 -30.06 -1.70 -5.73
N VAL A 306 -28.76 -1.43 -5.87
CA VAL A 306 -27.72 -2.47 -5.93
C VAL A 306 -27.57 -3.12 -4.55
N ASN A 307 -27.55 -2.30 -3.50
CA ASN A 307 -27.42 -2.70 -2.11
C ASN A 307 -28.55 -3.64 -1.67
N ASP A 308 -29.80 -3.29 -1.99
CA ASP A 308 -30.98 -4.11 -1.69
C ASP A 308 -30.93 -5.49 -2.36
N LYS A 309 -30.28 -5.59 -3.53
CA LYS A 309 -30.13 -6.87 -4.25
C LYS A 309 -29.03 -7.77 -3.68
N ILE A 310 -27.97 -7.18 -3.13
CA ILE A 310 -26.77 -7.90 -2.66
C ILE A 310 -26.71 -8.08 -1.14
N GLY A 311 -27.64 -7.48 -0.40
CA GLY A 311 -27.74 -7.62 1.06
C GLY A 311 -26.58 -6.98 1.83
N LEU A 312 -25.99 -5.93 1.26
CA LEU A 312 -24.95 -5.11 1.90
C LEU A 312 -25.53 -3.90 2.65
#